data_AF-A0A8S3I185-F1
#
_entry.id   AF-A0A8S3I185-F1
#
_cell.length_a   1.000
_cell.length_b   1.000
_cell.length_c   1.000
_cell.angle_alpha   90.00
_cell.angle_beta   90.00
_cell.angle_gamma   90.00
#
_symmetry.space_group_name_H-M   'P 1'
#
loop_
_entity.id
_entity.type
_entity.pdbx_description
1 polymer ?
#
loop_
_entity_poly.entity_id
_entity_poly.type
_entity_poly.pdbx_seq_one_letter_code
_entity_poly.pdbx_strand_id
1 'polypeptide(L)' 'LTIISTIFIPLTFITGLYGMNFQNMPELQFKYGYYIVLSVMALLVIFMLSCFKRKKWF' A
#
# COMPACT_ATOMS: atom_id res chain seq x y z
N LEU A 1 15.70 -2.73 11.25
CA LEU A 1 14.57 -3.68 11.29
C LEU A 1 13.21 -2.95 11.34
N THR A 2 13.00 -2.04 12.30
CA THR A 2 11.71 -1.35 12.54
C THR A 2 11.16 -0.60 11.30
N ILE A 3 12.03 0.06 10.53
CA ILE A 3 11.63 0.80 9.31
C ILE A 3 11.08 -0.15 8.24
N ILE A 4 11.74 -1.29 8.03
CA ILE A 4 11.32 -2.30 7.05
C ILE A 4 9.95 -2.86 7.45
N SER A 5 9.77 -3.26 8.71
CA SER A 5 8.48 -3.78 9.21
C SER A 5 7.35 -2.75 9.10
N THR A 6 7.62 -1.48 9.40
CA THR A 6 6.61 -0.41 9.33
C THR A 6 6.10 -0.18 7.90
N ILE A 7 6.95 -0.38 6.89
CA ILE A 7 6.56 -0.28 5.47
C ILE A 7 5.83 -1.55 5.01
N PHE A 8 6.29 -2.72 5.44
CA PHE A 8 5.71 -4.00 5.02
C PHE A 8 4.33 -4.28 5.60
N ILE A 9 4.05 -3.92 6.86
CA ILE A 9 2.75 -4.16 7.51
C ILE A 9 1.55 -3.62 6.70
N PRO A 10 1.49 -2.33 6.32
CA PRO A 10 0.38 -1.81 5.53
C PRO A 10 0.34 -2.38 4.11
N LEU A 11 1.51 -2.68 3.51
CA LEU A 11 1.59 -3.31 2.19
C LEU A 11 0.96 -4.71 2.20
N THR A 12 1.32 -5.53 3.18
CA THR A 12 0.80 -6.89 3.38
C THR A 12 -0.67 -6.88 3.75
N PHE A 13 -1.13 -5.86 4.47
CA PHE A 13 -2.55 -5.68 4.75
C PHE A 13 -3.35 -5.43 3.47
N ILE A 14 -2.86 -4.57 2.57
CA ILE A 14 -3.52 -4.28 1.29
C ILE A 14 -3.51 -5.52 0.40
N THR A 15 -2.38 -6.23 0.24
CA THR A 15 -2.35 -7.48 -0.54
C THR A 15 -3.19 -8.59 0.09
N GLY A 16 -3.29 -8.66 1.41
CA GLY A 16 -4.19 -9.59 2.10
C GLY A 16 -5.66 -9.27 1.83
N LEU A 17 -6.03 -8.00 1.88
CA LEU A 17 -7.40 -7.52 1.62
C LEU A 17 -7.80 -7.68 0.14
N TYR A 18 -6.85 -7.50 -0.79
CA TYR A 18 -7.01 -7.76 -2.23
C TYR A 18 -6.90 -9.25 -2.61
N GLY A 19 -6.23 -10.07 -1.80
CA GLY A 19 -6.06 -11.51 -2.00
C GLY A 19 -7.22 -12.35 -1.46
N MET A 20 -8.01 -11.79 -0.53
CA MET A 20 -9.32 -12.33 -0.21
C MET A 20 -10.19 -12.20 -1.48
N ASN A 21 -10.67 -13.32 -2.02
CA ASN A 21 -11.45 -13.42 -3.26
C ASN A 21 -12.79 -12.66 -3.18
N PHE A 22 -12.75 -11.34 -3.05
CA PHE A 22 -13.91 -10.49 -3.20
C PHE A 22 -14.23 -10.41 -4.69
N GLN A 23 -14.96 -11.42 -5.17
CA GLN A 23 -15.56 -11.53 -6.50
C GLN A 23 -16.48 -10.34 -6.84
N ASN A 24 -16.73 -9.43 -5.88
CA ASN A 24 -17.65 -8.30 -5.98
C ASN A 24 -17.08 -7.01 -5.34
N MET A 25 -15.82 -6.65 -5.64
CA MET A 25 -15.34 -5.28 -5.39
C MET A 25 -15.75 -4.37 -6.57
N PRO A 26 -16.65 -3.37 -6.39
CA PRO A 26 -17.07 -2.47 -7.46
C PRO A 26 -15.91 -1.66 -8.07
N GLU A 27 -14.78 -1.53 -7.35
CA GLU A 27 -13.55 -0.91 -7.84
C GLU A 27 -12.80 -1.77 -8.88
N LEU A 28 -13.03 -3.09 -8.93
CA LEU A 28 -12.43 -4.02 -9.91
C LEU A 28 -13.12 -3.97 -11.28
N GLN A 29 -14.35 -3.44 -11.35
CA GLN A 29 -15.05 -3.23 -12.63
C GLN A 29 -14.45 -2.08 -13.45
N PHE A 30 -13.65 -1.22 -12.81
CA PHE A 30 -12.84 -0.25 -13.54
C PHE A 30 -11.61 -0.97 -14.10
N LYS A 31 -11.43 -0.88 -15.42
CA LYS A 31 -10.23 -1.38 -16.15
C LYS A 31 -8.90 -0.93 -15.53
N TYR A 32 -8.92 0.14 -14.73
CA TYR A 32 -7.77 0.71 -14.04
C TYR A 32 -7.74 0.51 -12.52
N GLY A 33 -8.70 -0.21 -11.91
CA GLY A 33 -8.75 -0.42 -10.45
C GLY A 33 -7.46 -1.04 -9.90
N TYR A 34 -6.93 -2.04 -10.61
CA TYR A 34 -5.63 -2.64 -10.29
C TYR A 34 -4.47 -1.61 -10.27
N TYR A 35 -4.44 -0.70 -11.25
CA TYR A 35 -3.41 0.33 -11.35
C TYR A 35 -3.56 1.42 -10.28
N ILE A 36 -4.80 1.75 -9.90
CA ILE A 36 -5.09 2.70 -8.81
C ILE A 36 -4.55 2.14 -7.49
N VAL A 37 -4.82 0.87 -7.20
CA VAL A 37 -4.38 0.21 -5.96
C VAL A 37 -2.86 0.13 -5.91
N LEU A 38 -2.24 -0.26 -7.02
CA LEU A 38 -0.78 -0.28 -7.15
C LEU A 38 -0.19 1.13 -6.92
N SER A 39 -0.82 2.16 -7.47
CA SER A 39 -0.41 3.56 -7.29
C SER A 39 -0.58 4.03 -5.83
N VAL A 40 -1.66 3.64 -5.16
CA VAL A 40 -1.90 3.91 -3.74
C VAL A 40 -0.85 3.22 -2.88
N MET A 41 -0.52 1.95 -3.16
CA MET A 41 0.54 1.22 -2.47
C MET A 41 1.90 1.90 -2.66
N ALA A 42 2.23 2.32 -3.88
CA ALA A 42 3.46 3.05 -4.16
C ALA A 42 3.52 4.40 -3.45
N LEU A 43 2.42 5.17 -3.47
CA LEU A 43 2.30 6.45 -2.75
C LEU A 43 2.44 6.26 -1.24
N LEU A 44 1.86 5.21 -0.67
CA LEU A 44 1.99 4.88 0.75
C LEU A 44 3.44 4.65 1.16
N VAL A 45 4.20 3.89 0.35
CA VAL A 45 5.62 3.66 0.58
C VAL A 45 6.41 4.97 0.51
N ILE A 46 6.18 5.77 -0.53
CA ILE A 46 6.86 7.06 -0.70
C ILE A 46 6.51 8.02 0.45
N PHE A 47 5.24 8.04 0.88
CA PHE A 47 4.77 8.85 2.00
C PHE A 47 5.45 8.44 3.30
N MET A 48 5.45 7.14 3.62
CA MET A 48 6.15 6.59 4.78
C MET A 48 7.63 6.95 4.74
N LEU A 49 8.34 6.70 3.63
CA LEU A 49 9.75 7.04 3.46
C LEU A 49 10.02 8.54 3.62
N SER A 50 9.17 9.40 3.04
CA SER A 50 9.28 10.85 3.21
C SER A 50 9.02 11.30 4.65
N CYS A 51 8.07 10.66 5.34
CA CYS A 51 7.75 10.96 6.74
C CYS A 51 8.94 10.59 7.64
N PHE A 52 9.54 9.42 7.43
CA PHE A 52 10.77 9.00 8.12
C PHE A 52 11.94 9.95 7.83
N LYS A 53 12.11 10.39 6.57
CA LYS A 53 13.15 11.35 6.18
C LYS A 53 12.92 12.74 6.80
N ARG A 54 11.68 13.23 6.85
CA ARG A 54 11.33 14.54 7.46
C ARG A 54 11.49 14.55 8.96
N LYS A 55 11.17 13.44 9.64
CA LYS A 55 11.27 13.32 11.10
C LYS A 55 12.72 13.21 11.61
N LYS A 56 13.75 13.24 10.73
CA LYS A 56 15.17 13.03 11.09
C LYS A 56 15.34 11.82 12.03
N TRP A 57 14.66 10.72 11.72
CA TRP A 57 14.94 9.42 12.34
C TRP A 57 16.17 8.74 11.71
N PHE A 58 17.09 9.57 11.20
CA PHE A 58 18.39 9.24 10.61
C PHE A 58 19.43 10.10 11.30
#